data_AF-A0A1V5ZP49-F1
#
_entry.id   AF-A0A1V5ZP49-F1
#
_cell.length_a   1.000
_cell.length_b   1.000
_cell.length_c   1.000
_cell.angle_alpha   90.00
_cell.angle_beta   90.00
_cell.angle_gamma   90.00
#
_symmetry.space_group_name_H-M   'P 1'
#
loop_
_entity.id
_entity.type
_entity.pdbx_description
1 polymer ?
#
loop_
_entity_poly.entity_id
_entity_poly.type
_entity_poly.pdbx_seq_one_letter_code
_entity_poly.pdbx_strand_id
1 'polypeptide(L)'
;MKKINFFCLNKEKIEFFDEDDKTILDEYSLNIASALENNEITIFKTKNMNLIVRPSKIYAISIENVDENTEKEQKNKEDNNINETGNIR
;
A
#
# COMPACT_ATOMS: atom_id res chain seq x y z
N MET A 1 3.87 -8.15 7.04
CA MET A 1 3.05 -6.93 6.83
C MET A 1 2.43 -6.95 5.44
N LYS A 2 1.20 -6.44 5.27
CA LYS A 2 0.58 -6.27 3.94
C LYS A 2 0.62 -4.80 3.52
N LYS A 3 1.07 -4.53 2.30
CA LYS A 3 0.91 -3.23 1.65
C LYS A 3 -0.28 -3.29 0.71
N ILE A 4 -1.16 -2.31 0.85
CA ILE A 4 -2.37 -2.15 0.05
C ILE A 4 -2.24 -0.86 -0.73
N ASN A 5 -2.30 -0.96 -2.05
CA ASN A 5 -2.27 0.19 -2.95
C ASN A 5 -3.67 0.39 -3.53
N PHE A 6 -4.24 1.58 -3.34
CA PHE A 6 -5.48 1.99 -3.97
C PHE A 6 -5.20 2.91 -5.16
N PHE A 7 -5.72 2.51 -6.32
CA PHE A 7 -5.61 3.28 -7.56
C PHE A 7 -6.97 3.94 -7.86
N CYS A 8 -7.01 5.25 -7.69
CA CYS A 8 -8.24 6.05 -7.74
C CYS A 8 -8.29 6.94 -8.99
N LEU A 9 -9.49 7.13 -9.56
CA LEU A 9 -9.67 8.00 -10.73
C LEU A 9 -9.29 9.45 -10.40
N ASN A 10 -8.42 10.06 -11.21
CA ASN A 10 -7.97 11.45 -11.11
C ASN A 10 -7.38 11.82 -9.72
N LYS A 11 -6.76 10.86 -9.05
CA LYS A 11 -6.13 11.03 -7.74
C LYS A 11 -4.78 10.33 -7.72
N GLU A 12 -3.93 10.77 -6.82
CA GLU A 12 -2.68 10.06 -6.52
C GLU A 12 -2.97 8.68 -5.90
N LYS A 13 -2.01 7.78 -6.07
CA LYS A 13 -2.04 6.45 -5.44
C LYS A 13 -2.05 6.61 -3.92
N ILE A 14 -2.96 5.91 -3.26
CA ILE A 14 -3.00 5.87 -1.79
C ILE A 14 -2.38 4.56 -1.35
N GLU A 15 -1.38 4.66 -0.48
CA GLU A 15 -0.70 3.51 0.10
C GLU A 15 -1.12 3.33 1.55
N PHE A 16 -1.37 2.09 1.93
CA PHE A 16 -1.81 1.72 3.26
C PHE A 16 -1.09 0.45 3.70
N PHE A 17 -0.65 0.42 4.96
CA PHE A 17 0.09 -0.69 5.52
C PHE A 17 -0.71 -1.32 6.67
N ASP A 18 -0.98 -2.61 6.55
CA ASP A 18 -1.58 -3.41 7.62
C ASP A 18 -0.50 -4.27 8.28
N GLU A 19 -0.20 -3.92 9.53
CA GLU A 19 0.79 -4.58 10.37
C GLU A 19 0.31 -5.94 10.91
N ASP A 20 -0.98 -6.28 10.81
CA ASP A 20 -1.50 -7.54 11.34
C ASP A 20 -1.20 -8.71 10.39
N ASP A 21 -0.05 -9.36 10.63
CA ASP A 21 0.56 -10.34 9.71
C ASP A 21 0.02 -11.77 9.85
N LYS A 22 -1.10 -11.97 10.55
CA LYS A 22 -1.62 -13.31 10.85
C LYS A 22 -2.34 -13.96 9.67
N THR A 23 -2.83 -13.17 8.74
CA THR A 23 -3.65 -13.66 7.61
C THR A 23 -2.77 -13.89 6.38
N ILE A 24 -2.93 -15.06 5.75
CA ILE A 24 -2.27 -15.35 4.48
C ILE A 24 -2.81 -14.42 3.38
N LEU A 25 -1.96 -14.11 2.39
CA LEU A 25 -2.24 -13.07 1.38
C LEU A 25 -3.56 -13.29 0.62
N ASP A 26 -3.85 -14.53 0.23
CA ASP A 26 -5.03 -14.89 -0.55
C ASP A 26 -6.33 -14.62 0.24
N GLU A 27 -6.38 -15.07 1.50
CA GLU A 27 -7.53 -14.85 2.37
C GLU A 27 -7.73 -13.36 2.67
N TYR A 28 -6.64 -12.64 2.91
CA TYR A 28 -6.68 -11.20 3.11
C TYR A 28 -7.25 -10.47 1.88
N SER A 29 -6.82 -10.88 0.69
CA SER A 29 -7.28 -10.31 -0.58
C SER A 29 -8.78 -10.57 -0.81
N LEU A 30 -9.24 -11.78 -0.52
CA LEU A 30 -10.67 -12.14 -0.58
C LEU A 30 -11.51 -11.31 0.40
N ASN A 31 -11.02 -11.09 1.62
CA ASN A 31 -11.71 -10.30 2.63
C ASN A 31 -11.86 -8.84 2.19
N ILE A 32 -10.82 -8.24 1.61
CA ILE A 32 -10.89 -6.88 1.07
C ILE A 32 -11.85 -6.80 -0.11
N ALA A 33 -11.75 -7.72 -1.06
CA ALA A 33 -12.66 -7.76 -2.21
C ALA A 33 -14.12 -7.84 -1.76
N SER A 34 -14.43 -8.78 -0.86
CA SER A 34 -15.77 -8.95 -0.30
C SER A 34 -16.26 -7.71 0.45
N ALA A 35 -15.38 -7.05 1.22
CA ALA A 35 -15.73 -5.83 1.94
C ALA A 35 -16.04 -4.66 1.00
N LEU A 36 -15.44 -4.60 -0.18
CA LEU A 36 -15.64 -3.53 -1.16
C LEU A 36 -16.82 -3.81 -2.10
N GLU A 37 -17.07 -5.06 -2.46
CA GLU A 37 -18.21 -5.45 -3.31
C GLU A 37 -19.55 -5.22 -2.60
N ASN A 38 -19.60 -5.49 -1.29
CA ASN A 38 -20.85 -5.48 -0.53
C ASN A 38 -21.21 -4.12 0.09
N ASN A 39 -20.35 -3.09 -0.04
CA ASN A 39 -20.52 -1.83 0.67
C ASN A 39 -20.27 -0.61 -0.24
N GLU A 40 -21.11 0.43 -0.11
CA GLU A 40 -20.87 1.72 -0.76
C GLU A 40 -19.71 2.50 -0.11
N ILE A 41 -19.45 2.22 1.18
CA ILE A 41 -18.37 2.79 1.97
C ILE A 41 -17.76 1.69 2.84
N THR A 42 -16.44 1.50 2.75
CA THR A 42 -15.67 0.55 3.55
C THR A 42 -14.66 1.32 4.41
N ILE A 43 -14.55 0.98 5.69
CA ILE A 43 -13.62 1.66 6.61
C ILE A 43 -12.56 0.65 7.07
N PHE A 44 -11.32 0.84 6.65
CA PHE A 44 -10.18 0.07 7.14
C PHE A 44 -9.60 0.76 8.38
N LYS A 45 -9.51 0.01 9.48
CA LYS A 45 -8.97 0.52 10.74
C LYS A 45 -7.56 -0.01 10.93
N THR A 46 -6.62 0.88 11.22
CA THR A 46 -5.27 0.51 11.68
C THR A 46 -5.07 1.03 13.09
N LYS A 47 -3.89 0.73 13.64
CA LYS A 47 -3.43 1.27 14.91
C LYS A 47 -3.38 2.81 14.94
N ASN A 48 -3.07 3.45 13.80
CA ASN A 48 -2.73 4.88 13.76
C ASN A 48 -3.70 5.73 12.91
N MET A 49 -4.54 5.10 12.09
CA MET A 49 -5.47 5.81 11.20
C MET A 49 -6.70 4.97 10.83
N ASN A 50 -7.78 5.66 10.46
CA ASN A 50 -8.93 5.06 9.79
C ASN A 50 -8.92 5.50 8.32
N LEU A 51 -8.90 4.55 7.39
CA LEU A 51 -9.00 4.81 5.96
C LEU A 51 -10.45 4.59 5.52
N ILE A 52 -11.12 5.65 5.09
CA ILE A 52 -12.49 5.59 4.56
C ILE A 52 -12.43 5.48 3.04
N VAL A 53 -12.94 4.38 2.53
CA VAL A 53 -12.90 4.02 1.12
C VAL A 53 -14.30 4.04 0.53
N ARG A 54 -14.43 4.63 -0.67
CA ARG A 54 -15.65 4.59 -1.49
C ARG A 54 -15.33 3.85 -2.79
N PRO A 55 -15.78 2.59 -2.96
CA PRO A 55 -15.38 1.74 -4.09
C PRO A 55 -15.63 2.36 -5.47
N SER A 56 -16.69 3.17 -5.62
CA SER A 56 -17.01 3.87 -6.88
C SER A 56 -15.94 4.83 -7.40
N LYS A 57 -14.88 5.10 -6.62
CA LYS A 57 -13.75 5.95 -7.01
C LYS A 57 -12.46 5.17 -7.29
N ILE A 58 -12.45 3.86 -7.02
CA ILE A 58 -11.30 2.99 -7.18
C ILE A 58 -11.47 2.20 -8.48
N TYR A 59 -10.42 2.16 -9.29
CA TYR A 59 -10.40 1.31 -10.49
C TYR A 59 -9.54 0.06 -10.32
N ALA A 60 -8.58 0.07 -9.39
CA ALA A 60 -7.77 -1.10 -9.06
C ALA A 60 -7.26 -1.05 -7.63
N ILE A 61 -6.97 -2.23 -7.07
CA ILE A 61 -6.30 -2.42 -5.80
C ILE A 61 -5.22 -3.47 -6.00
N SER A 62 -4.01 -3.22 -5.50
CA SER A 62 -2.99 -4.27 -5.34
C SER A 62 -2.71 -4.52 -3.87
N ILE A 63 -2.50 -5.79 -3.52
CA ILE A 63 -2.18 -6.24 -2.17
C ILE A 63 -0.91 -7.08 -2.28
N GLU A 64 0.10 -6.70 -1.53
CA GLU A 64 1.44 -7.28 -1.60
C GLU A 64 1.93 -7.64 -0.20
N ASN A 65 2.64 -8.77 -0.08
CA ASN A 65 3.44 -9.03 1.11
C ASN A 65 4.66 -8.13 1.08
N VAL A 66 4.91 -7.44 2.18
CA VAL A 66 6.14 -6.70 2.37
C VAL A 66 6.91 -7.35 3.51
N ASP A 67 8.05 -7.95 3.16
CA ASP A 67 9.05 -8.36 4.13
C ASP A 67 9.82 -7.12 4.60
N GLU A 68 9.85 -6.87 5.90
CA GLU A 68 10.47 -5.69 6.53
C GLU A 68 11.96 -5.49 6.18
N ASN A 69 12.63 -6.55 5.69
CA ASN A 69 14.03 -6.49 5.29
C ASN A 69 14.24 -5.87 3.88
N THR A 70 13.20 -5.79 3.05
CA THR A 70 13.34 -5.40 1.63
C THR A 70 13.32 -3.88 1.43
N GLU A 71 12.68 -3.11 2.32
CA GLU A 71 12.62 -1.63 2.20
C GLU A 71 13.94 -0.94 2.57
N LYS A 72 14.77 -1.54 3.44
CA LYS A 72 16.09 -0.99 3.81
C LYS A 72 17.06 -0.95 2.63
N GLU A 73 16.94 -1.86 1.67
CA GLU A 73 17.79 -1.86 0.49
C GLU A 73 17.39 -0.82 -0.57
N GLN A 74 16.11 -0.41 -0.62
CA GLN A 74 15.67 0.61 -1.59
C GLN A 74 16.02 2.04 -1.15
N LYS A 75 15.90 2.37 0.15
CA LYS A 75 16.37 3.67 0.67
C LYS A 75 17.87 3.90 0.44
N ASN A 76 18.68 2.85 0.59
CA ASN A 76 20.12 2.92 0.33
C ASN A 76 20.47 3.14 -1.16
N LYS A 77 19.58 2.80 -2.11
CA LYS A 77 19.82 3.05 -3.54
C LYS A 77 19.46 4.48 -3.96
N GLU A 78 18.45 5.09 -3.34
CA GLU A 78 18.12 6.50 -3.58
C GLU A 78 19.20 7.44 -3.01
N ASP A 79 19.75 7.14 -1.83
CA ASP A 79 20.83 7.93 -1.23
C ASP A 79 22.17 7.81 -2.01
N ASN A 80 22.41 6.69 -2.69
CA ASN A 80 23.63 6.50 -3.50
C ASN A 80 23.59 7.23 -4.85
N ASN A 81 22.42 7.55 -5.39
CA ASN A 81 22.30 8.28 -6.67
C ASN A 81 22.50 9.80 -6.53
N ILE A 82 22.46 10.35 -5.31
CA ILE A 82 22.68 11.78 -5.06
C ILE A 82 24.18 12.12 -5.04
N ASN A 83 25.06 11.14 -4.80
CA ASN A 83 26.50 11.37 -4.65
C ASN A 83 27.31 11.31 -5.96
N GLU A 84 26.76 10.87 -7.09
CA GLU A 84 27.51 10.78 -8.36
C GLU A 84 27.45 12.04 -9.23
N THR A 85 26.57 13.01 -8.95
CA THR A 85 26.50 14.27 -9.73
C THR A 85 27.40 15.40 -9.22
N GLY A 86 28.36 15.08 -8.34
CA GLY A 86 29.15 16.07 -7.59
C GLY A 86 30.65 16.11 -7.91
N ASN A 87 31.08 16.04 -9.17
CA ASN A 87 32.34 16.69 -9.61
C ASN A 87 32.54 16.55 -11.13
N ILE A 88 32.13 17.58 -11.87
CA ILE A 88 32.73 17.89 -13.18
C ILE A 88 33.66 19.07 -12.95
N ARG A 89 34.96 18.80 -12.83
CA ARG A 89 36.04 19.74 -13.13
C ARG A 89 37.20 18.98 -13.75
#